data_AF-A0A7S1RKA4-F1
#
_entry.id   AF-A0A7S1RKA4-F1
#
_cell.length_a   1.000
_cell.length_b   1.000
_cell.length_c   1.000
_cell.angle_alpha   90.00
_cell.angle_beta   90.00
_cell.angle_gamma   90.00
#
_symmetry.space_group_name_H-M   'P 1'
#
loop_
_entity.id
_entity.type
_entity.pdbx_description
1 polymer ?
#
loop_
_entity_poly.entity_id
_entity_poly.type
_entity_poly.pdbx_seq_one_letter_code
_entity_poly.pdbx_strand_id
1 'polypeptide(L)'
;MGRKKALVANQAQEPFELKPFCYYCEREFDTVKTLILHQRTKHFNCAECGLKFDTVTGLRVHMLNAYKKTMKEVPNCIPGRENPDIVVHGMEGLPKGILEEKTRKAL
;
A
#
# COMPACT_ATOMS: atom_id res chain seq x y z
N MET A 1 -28.05 -51.20 9.99
CA MET A 1 -27.72 -51.06 8.55
C MET A 1 -28.03 -49.62 8.16
N GLY A 2 -27.11 -48.65 8.10
CA GLY A 2 -25.75 -48.71 7.61
C GLY A 2 -25.68 -48.12 6.20
N ARG A 3 -25.97 -46.82 6.03
CA ARG A 3 -25.62 -46.08 4.80
C ARG A 3 -24.98 -44.76 5.18
N LYS A 4 -23.68 -44.88 5.40
CA LYS A 4 -22.73 -43.78 5.55
C LYS A 4 -22.58 -43.15 4.17
N LYS A 5 -22.94 -41.88 4.00
CA LYS A 5 -22.46 -41.08 2.87
C LYS A 5 -21.34 -40.20 3.40
N ALA A 6 -20.13 -40.51 2.98
CA ALA A 6 -18.93 -39.76 3.26
C ALA A 6 -18.55 -38.95 2.00
N LEU A 7 -17.95 -37.78 2.25
CA LEU A 7 -17.14 -36.95 1.35
C LEU A 7 -17.97 -36.21 0.27
N VAL A 8 -17.78 -34.92 0.00
CA VAL A 8 -16.50 -34.24 -0.25
C VAL A 8 -16.58 -32.79 0.24
N ALA A 9 -15.67 -32.41 1.16
CA ALA A 9 -15.33 -31.02 1.38
C ALA A 9 -14.64 -30.52 0.10
N ASN A 10 -15.37 -29.76 -0.72
CA ASN A 10 -14.76 -28.93 -1.75
C ASN A 10 -14.02 -27.81 -1.00
N GLN A 11 -12.76 -28.06 -0.65
CA GLN A 11 -11.81 -26.98 -0.46
C GLN A 11 -11.60 -26.36 -1.84
N ALA A 12 -12.51 -25.46 -2.21
CA ALA A 12 -12.21 -24.44 -3.19
C ALA A 12 -10.90 -23.80 -2.70
N GLN A 13 -9.83 -23.94 -3.47
CA GLN A 13 -8.68 -23.09 -3.30
C GLN A 13 -9.24 -21.66 -3.43
N GLU A 14 -9.31 -20.96 -2.30
CA GLU A 14 -9.63 -19.55 -2.31
C GLU A 14 -8.66 -18.90 -3.31
N PRO A 15 -9.14 -18.05 -4.22
CA PRO A 15 -8.24 -17.34 -5.12
C PRO A 15 -7.14 -16.74 -4.25
N PHE A 16 -5.87 -16.91 -4.65
CA PHE A 16 -4.76 -16.31 -3.94
C PHE A 16 -4.90 -14.79 -4.05
N GLU A 17 -5.64 -14.18 -3.14
CA GLU A 17 -5.85 -12.74 -3.08
C GLU A 17 -4.64 -12.15 -2.37
N LEU A 18 -3.80 -11.46 -3.14
CA LEU A 18 -2.66 -10.76 -2.59
C LEU A 18 -3.14 -9.75 -1.55
N LYS A 19 -2.70 -9.93 -0.30
CA LYS A 19 -3.04 -9.00 0.78
C LYS A 19 -2.60 -7.58 0.43
N PRO A 20 -3.44 -6.56 0.67
CA PRO A 20 -3.06 -5.18 0.42
C PRO A 20 -1.83 -4.80 1.25
N PHE A 21 -0.86 -4.14 0.62
CA PHE A 21 0.39 -3.77 1.26
C PHE A 21 0.80 -2.33 0.92
N CYS A 22 1.57 -1.73 1.81
CA CYS A 22 2.10 -0.40 1.60
C CYS A 22 3.34 -0.44 0.71
N TYR A 23 3.33 0.31 -0.38
CA TYR A 23 4.49 0.49 -1.24
C TYR A 23 5.71 0.99 -0.46
N TYR A 24 5.51 2.00 0.39
CA TYR A 24 6.57 2.75 1.05
C TYR A 24 7.27 2.02 2.20
N CYS A 25 6.58 1.13 2.92
CA CYS A 25 7.14 0.42 4.07
C CYS A 25 6.89 -1.10 4.07
N GLU A 26 6.32 -1.62 2.99
CA GLU A 26 6.06 -3.06 2.75
C GLU A 26 5.10 -3.74 3.72
N ARG A 27 4.53 -2.99 4.66
CA ARG A 27 3.57 -3.50 5.64
C ARG A 27 2.30 -4.00 4.97
N GLU A 28 1.82 -5.16 5.40
CA GLU A 28 0.58 -5.77 4.94
C GLU A 28 -0.61 -5.32 5.79
N PHE A 29 -1.80 -5.36 5.18
CA PHE A 29 -3.06 -4.93 5.77
C PHE A 29 -4.17 -5.90 5.36
N ASP A 30 -5.24 -5.94 6.15
CA ASP A 30 -6.41 -6.78 5.86
C ASP A 30 -7.33 -6.15 4.80
N THR A 31 -7.31 -4.81 4.68
CA THR A 31 -8.18 -4.09 3.74
C THR A 31 -7.47 -2.91 3.08
N VAL A 32 -7.91 -2.55 1.87
CA VAL A 32 -7.41 -1.34 1.18
C VAL A 32 -7.72 -0.06 1.98
N LYS A 33 -8.82 -0.03 2.73
CA LYS A 33 -9.20 1.13 3.57
C LYS A 33 -8.18 1.37 4.69
N THR A 34 -7.76 0.31 5.38
CA THR A 34 -6.75 0.42 6.44
C THR A 34 -5.37 0.77 5.88
N LEU A 35 -5.04 0.27 4.69
CA LEU A 35 -3.84 0.67 3.94
C LEU A 35 -3.85 2.17 3.58
N ILE A 36 -4.94 2.70 3.03
CA ILE A 36 -5.07 4.13 2.68
C ILE A 36 -4.91 5.01 3.94
N LEU A 37 -5.57 4.64 5.04
CA LEU A 37 -5.43 5.35 6.31
C LEU A 37 -3.98 5.34 6.82
N HIS A 38 -3.29 4.21 6.68
CA HIS A 38 -1.88 4.09 7.02
C HIS A 38 -1.01 5.03 6.16
N GLN A 39 -1.20 5.04 4.84
CA GLN A 39 -0.45 5.92 3.92
C GLN A 39 -0.59 7.41 4.33
N ARG A 40 -1.82 7.84 4.60
CA ARG A 40 -2.14 9.21 5.06
C ARG A 40 -1.46 9.61 6.36
N THR A 41 -1.37 8.67 7.30
CA THR A 41 -0.89 8.96 8.66
C THR A 41 0.62 8.82 8.81
N LYS A 42 1.27 7.99 7.97
CA LYS A 42 2.69 7.68 8.10
C LYS A 42 3.58 8.27 7.00
N HIS A 43 3.09 8.35 5.77
CA HIS A 43 3.91 8.75 4.61
C HIS A 43 3.50 10.12 4.06
N PHE A 44 2.21 10.45 4.12
CA PHE A 44 1.67 11.68 3.56
C PHE A 44 1.41 12.74 4.63
N ASN A 45 2.36 12.92 5.55
CA ASN A 45 2.31 13.98 6.57
C ASN A 45 3.41 15.02 6.35
N CYS A 46 3.05 16.29 6.48
CA CYS A 46 4.01 17.37 6.51
C CYS A 46 4.86 17.29 7.79
N ALA A 47 6.18 17.30 7.66
CA ALA A 47 7.09 17.33 8.81
C ALA A 47 7.08 18.69 9.54
N GLU A 48 6.73 19.77 8.84
CA GLU A 48 6.79 21.14 9.38
C GLU A 48 5.53 21.52 10.19
N CYS A 49 4.32 21.14 9.74
CA CYS A 49 3.06 21.43 10.46
C CYS A 49 2.26 20.20 10.88
N GLY A 50 2.68 18.99 10.54
CA GLY A 50 1.92 17.77 10.84
C GLY A 50 0.64 17.60 10.02
N LEU A 51 0.35 18.46 9.05
CA LEU A 51 -0.83 18.34 8.19
C LEU A 51 -0.76 17.06 7.35
N LYS A 52 -1.87 16.32 7.30
CA LYS A 52 -1.98 15.04 6.60
C LYS A 52 -2.66 15.23 5.25
N PHE A 53 -2.21 14.48 4.26
CA PHE A 53 -2.69 14.54 2.88
C PHE A 53 -3.15 13.16 2.41
N ASP A 54 -4.11 13.13 1.49
CA ASP A 54 -4.61 11.89 0.88
C ASP A 54 -3.64 11.31 -0.16
N THR A 55 -2.79 12.14 -0.75
CA THR A 55 -1.86 11.75 -1.82
C THR A 55 -0.48 12.38 -1.65
N VAL A 56 0.53 11.74 -2.23
CA VAL A 56 1.92 12.24 -2.25
C VAL A 56 2.02 13.56 -3.02
N THR A 57 1.25 13.71 -4.10
CA THR A 57 1.18 14.95 -4.90
C THR A 57 0.62 16.10 -4.07
N GLY A 58 -0.42 15.86 -3.27
CA GLY A 58 -0.98 16.85 -2.37
C GLY A 58 0.05 17.34 -1.35
N LEU A 59 0.81 16.42 -0.74
CA LEU A 59 1.91 16.76 0.17
C LEU A 59 3.01 17.57 -0.55
N ARG A 60 3.43 17.16 -1.75
CA ARG A 60 4.45 17.87 -2.55
C ARG A 60 4.03 19.30 -2.88
N VAL A 61 2.80 19.49 -3.34
CA VAL A 61 2.25 20.83 -3.64
C VAL A 61 2.14 21.67 -2.39
N HIS A 62 1.74 21.07 -1.26
CA HIS A 62 1.72 21.77 0.02
C HIS A 62 3.12 22.21 0.46
N MET A 63 4.14 21.36 0.33
CA MET A 63 5.53 21.72 0.64
C MET A 63 6.00 22.91 -0.20
N LEU A 64 5.68 22.88 -1.49
CA LEU A 64 6.05 23.94 -2.42
C LEU A 64 5.31 25.25 -2.14
N ASN A 65 4.02 25.21 -1.84
CA ASN A 65 3.21 26.42 -1.67
C ASN A 65 3.35 27.03 -0.28
N ALA A 66 3.25 26.23 0.79
CA ALA A 66 3.26 26.71 2.17
C ALA A 66 4.69 27.01 2.68
N TYR A 67 5.67 26.19 2.29
CA TYR A 67 7.05 26.31 2.79
C TYR A 67 8.08 26.67 1.72
N LYS A 68 7.69 26.77 0.45
CA LYS A 68 8.62 27.01 -0.67
C LYS A 68 9.73 25.95 -0.74
N LYS A 69 9.45 24.74 -0.25
CA LYS A 69 10.37 23.59 -0.23
C LYS A 69 9.96 22.57 -1.29
N THR A 70 10.94 22.06 -2.04
CA THR A 70 10.71 20.93 -2.95
C THR A 70 10.88 19.62 -2.20
N MET A 71 9.79 18.86 -2.06
CA MET A 71 9.84 17.49 -1.56
C MET A 71 10.52 16.59 -2.59
N LYS A 72 11.71 16.05 -2.26
CA LYS A 72 12.46 15.12 -3.11
C LYS A 72 12.24 13.66 -2.73
N GLU A 73 11.88 13.43 -1.47
CA GLU A 73 11.81 12.10 -0.85
C GLU A 73 10.57 12.05 0.04
N VAL A 74 9.90 10.90 0.06
CA VAL A 74 8.76 10.64 0.93
C VAL A 74 9.26 10.21 2.32
N PRO A 75 8.81 10.86 3.41
CA PRO A 75 9.27 10.51 4.75
C PRO A 75 8.80 9.10 5.17
N ASN A 76 9.59 8.46 6.03
CA ASN A 76 9.33 7.12 6.59
C ASN A 76 9.25 5.99 5.53
N CYS A 77 9.97 6.10 4.42
CA CYS A 77 10.01 5.08 3.37
C CYS A 77 11.25 4.19 3.46
N ILE A 78 11.16 2.98 2.91
CA ILE A 78 12.33 2.14 2.69
C ILE A 78 13.20 2.72 1.56
N PRO A 79 14.53 2.51 1.62
CA PRO A 79 15.43 2.96 0.58
C PRO A 79 15.04 2.35 -0.78
N GLY A 80 14.97 3.19 -1.81
CA GLY A 80 14.57 2.80 -3.17
C GLY A 80 13.07 2.92 -3.46
N ARG A 81 12.24 3.29 -2.48
CA ARG A 81 10.80 3.59 -2.68
C ARG A 81 10.39 4.96 -2.14
N GLU A 82 11.34 5.86 -1.99
CA GLU A 82 11.13 7.24 -1.52
C GLU A 82 10.68 8.21 -2.61
N ASN A 83 10.62 7.79 -3.87
CA ASN A 83 10.37 8.70 -4.99
C ASN A 83 8.92 9.26 -4.98
N PRO A 84 8.74 10.58 -4.84
CA PRO A 84 7.42 11.23 -4.78
C PRO A 84 6.71 11.31 -6.13
N ASP A 85 7.35 10.96 -7.25
CA ASP A 85 6.69 10.89 -8.57
C ASP A 85 5.85 9.61 -8.72
N ILE A 86 6.03 8.61 -7.85
CA ILE A 86 5.22 7.38 -7.86
C ILE A 86 3.93 7.65 -7.07
N VAL A 87 2.84 7.89 -7.79
CA VAL A 87 1.54 8.17 -7.19
C VAL A 87 0.85 6.85 -6.82
N VAL A 88 1.05 6.42 -5.57
CA VAL A 88 0.36 5.25 -5.00
C VAL A 88 -0.78 5.69 -4.09
N HIS A 89 -1.97 5.17 -4.32
CA HIS A 89 -3.14 5.33 -3.45
C HIS A 89 -3.79 3.97 -3.19
N GLY A 90 -3.72 3.48 -1.95
CA GLY A 90 -4.02 2.07 -1.67
C GLY A 90 -3.05 1.16 -2.42
N MET A 91 -3.60 0.29 -3.28
CA MET A 91 -2.83 -0.57 -4.19
C MET A 91 -2.79 -0.05 -5.64
N GLU A 92 -3.50 1.05 -5.93
CA GLU A 92 -3.50 1.65 -7.25
C GLU A 92 -2.22 2.45 -7.47
N GLY A 93 -1.67 2.38 -8.70
CA GLY A 93 -0.43 3.07 -9.06
C GLY A 93 0.86 2.34 -8.65
N LEU A 94 0.75 1.11 -8.11
CA LEU A 94 1.90 0.25 -7.87
C LEU A 94 2.60 -0.13 -9.19
N PRO A 95 3.94 -0.06 -9.27
CA PRO A 95 4.67 -0.58 -10.42
C PRO A 95 4.44 -2.09 -10.59
N LYS A 96 4.16 -2.53 -11.83
CA LYS A 96 3.84 -3.93 -12.14
C LYS A 96 4.88 -4.92 -11.62
N GLY A 97 6.17 -4.59 -11.75
CA GLY A 97 7.25 -5.46 -11.28
C GLY A 97 7.20 -5.79 -9.78
N ILE A 98 6.71 -4.86 -8.93
CA ILE A 98 6.56 -5.11 -7.49
C ILE A 98 5.36 -6.02 -7.22
N LEU A 99 4.26 -5.81 -7.95
CA LEU A 99 3.07 -6.65 -7.84
C LEU A 99 3.38 -8.08 -8.27
N GLU A 100 4.05 -8.25 -9.42
CA GLU A 100 4.46 -9.55 -9.95
C GLU A 100 5.44 -10.28 -9.03
N GLU A 101 6.42 -9.58 -8.45
CA GLU A 101 7.34 -10.20 -7.49
C GLU A 101 6.61 -10.69 -6.24
N LYS A 102 5.68 -9.91 -5.71
CA LYS A 102 4.88 -10.30 -4.54
C LYS A 102 3.94 -11.45 -4.85
N THR A 103 3.30 -11.47 -6.02
CA THR A 103 2.48 -12.61 -6.46
C THR A 103 3.33 -13.87 -6.68
N ARG A 104 4.56 -13.74 -7.22
CA ARG A 104 5.47 -14.89 -7.41
C ARG A 104 5.94 -15.49 -6.09
N LYS A 105 6.24 -14.67 -5.07
CA LYS A 105 6.65 -15.13 -3.74
C LYS A 105 5.50 -15.79 -2.96
N ALA A 106 4.28 -15.63 -3.44
CA ALA A 106 3.05 -16.06 -2.83
C ALA A 106 2.59 -17.45 -3.31
N LEU A 107 3.06 -17.88 -4.48
CA LEU A 107 2.90 -19.21 -5.06
C LEU A 107 3.95 -20.18 -4.49
#